data_AF-A0A3N1ARZ8-F1
#
_entry.id   AF-A0A3N1ARZ8-F1
#
_cell.length_a   1.000
_cell.length_b   1.000
_cell.length_c   1.000
_cell.angle_alpha   90.00
_cell.angle_beta   90.00
_cell.angle_gamma   90.00
#
_symmetry.space_group_name_H-M   'P 1'
#
loop_
_entity.id
_entity.type
_entity.pdbx_description
1 polymer ?
#
loop_
_entity_poly.entity_id
_entity_poly.type
_entity_poly.pdbx_seq_one_letter_code
_entity_poly.pdbx_strand_id
1 'polypeptide(L)' 'MPNKYDSLTSEAIESARFRKSSRSDNSGSCVEVADGLASIHGVVLVRDSKDVGGPVLAVDGNSWKHFVARIPTFRK' A
#
# COMPACT_ATOMS: atom_id res chain seq x y z
N MET A 1 -1.12 23.58 -3.51
CA MET A 1 0.05 22.88 -2.94
C MET A 1 0.03 21.49 -3.56
N PRO A 2 1.00 21.10 -4.41
CA PRO A 2 1.09 19.72 -4.87
C PRO A 2 1.22 18.80 -3.64
N ASN A 3 0.53 17.66 -3.66
CA ASN A 3 0.69 16.67 -2.61
C ASN A 3 2.14 16.19 -2.64
N LYS A 4 2.76 15.96 -1.47
CA LYS A 4 4.14 15.44 -1.38
C LYS A 4 4.34 14.15 -2.20
N TYR A 5 3.24 13.44 -2.45
CA TYR A 5 3.18 12.18 -3.17
C TYR A 5 2.86 12.31 -4.67
N ASP A 6 2.56 13.51 -5.17
CA ASP A 6 2.35 13.77 -6.61
C ASP A 6 3.67 13.67 -7.42
N SER A 7 4.82 13.68 -6.73
CA SER A 7 6.14 13.47 -7.32
C SER A 7 6.57 12.00 -7.38
N LEU A 8 5.71 11.06 -6.94
CA LEU A 8 5.94 9.65 -7.21
C LEU A 8 5.77 9.41 -8.70
N THR A 9 6.85 9.07 -9.38
CA THR A 9 6.80 8.73 -10.79
C THR A 9 6.01 7.44 -10.99
N SER A 10 5.32 7.30 -12.12
CA SER A 10 4.66 6.05 -12.50
C SER A 10 5.65 4.88 -12.51
N GLU A 11 6.91 5.13 -12.87
CA GLU A 11 8.01 4.15 -12.83
C GLU A 11 8.26 3.59 -11.42
N ALA A 12 8.21 4.43 -10.39
CA ALA A 12 8.35 3.98 -9.00
C ALA A 12 7.15 3.12 -8.56
N ILE A 13 5.96 3.40 -9.08
CA ILE A 13 4.74 2.61 -8.82
C ILE A 13 4.79 1.27 -9.55
N GLU A 14 5.21 1.26 -10.82
CA GLU A 14 5.33 0.05 -11.64
C GLU A 14 6.41 -0.90 -11.12
N SER A 15 7.53 -0.37 -10.65
CA SER A 15 8.62 -1.16 -10.04
C SER A 15 8.33 -1.58 -8.59
N ALA A 16 7.25 -1.08 -7.99
CA ALA A 16 6.88 -1.41 -6.62
C ALA A 16 6.50 -2.89 -6.50
N ARG A 17 7.06 -3.56 -5.48
CA ARG A 17 6.75 -4.97 -5.19
C ARG A 17 5.47 -5.07 -4.37
N PHE A 18 4.33 -5.19 -5.05
CA PHE A 18 3.03 -5.44 -4.42
C PHE A 18 2.93 -6.86 -3.88
N ARG A 19 2.45 -6.98 -2.64
CA ARG A 19 2.15 -8.27 -2.00
C ARG A 19 0.66 -8.35 -1.68
N LYS A 20 0.07 -9.46 -2.07
CA LYS A 20 -1.31 -9.82 -1.75
C LYS A 20 -1.40 -10.44 -0.36
N SER A 21 -2.46 -10.12 0.39
CA SER A 21 -2.74 -10.77 1.68
C SER A 21 -3.08 -12.24 1.48
N SER A 22 -2.58 -13.15 2.32
CA SER A 22 -2.98 -14.57 2.28
C SER A 22 -4.46 -14.80 2.65
N ARG A 23 -5.14 -13.78 3.18
CA ARG A 23 -6.58 -13.79 3.48
C ARG A 23 -7.46 -13.26 2.33
N SER A 24 -6.87 -12.99 1.17
CA SER A 24 -7.60 -12.59 -0.03
C SER A 24 -8.26 -13.82 -0.67
N ASP A 25 -9.33 -14.33 -0.06
CA ASP A 25 -10.17 -15.35 -0.68
C ASP A 25 -11.30 -14.70 -1.49
N ASN A 26 -11.98 -15.49 -2.34
CA ASN A 26 -12.92 -15.13 -3.41
C ASN A 26 -14.16 -14.28 -3.01
N SER A 27 -14.21 -13.77 -1.78
CA SER A 27 -15.25 -12.90 -1.18
C SER A 27 -15.09 -11.41 -1.52
N GLY A 28 -14.02 -11.03 -2.21
CA GLY A 28 -14.05 -9.87 -3.10
C GLY A 28 -13.48 -8.55 -2.61
N SER A 29 -12.78 -8.51 -1.46
CA SER A 29 -12.08 -7.32 -0.93
C SER A 29 -10.56 -7.47 -0.96
N CYS A 30 -9.99 -7.75 -2.13
CA CYS A 30 -8.58 -8.09 -2.28
C CYS A 30 -7.73 -6.82 -2.47
N VAL A 31 -6.94 -6.46 -1.46
CA VAL A 31 -5.96 -5.35 -1.54
C VAL A 31 -4.54 -5.89 -1.64
N GLU A 32 -3.69 -5.17 -2.38
CA GLU A 32 -2.24 -5.41 -2.41
C GLU A 32 -1.51 -4.21 -1.84
N VAL A 33 -0.41 -4.47 -1.13
CA VAL A 33 0.39 -3.43 -0.47
C VAL A 33 1.84 -3.54 -0.92
N ALA A 34 2.47 -2.40 -1.24
CA ALA A 34 3.91 -2.28 -1.45
C ALA A 34 4.50 -1.35 -0.39
N ASP A 35 5.15 -1.93 0.61
CA ASP A 35 5.77 -1.24 1.75
C ASP A 35 7.28 -0.99 1.58
N GLY A 36 7.92 -1.58 0.56
CA GLY A 36 9.34 -1.38 0.28
C GLY A 36 9.73 0.06 -0.08
N LEU A 37 8.76 0.87 -0.53
CA LEU A 37 8.97 2.29 -0.81
C LEU A 37 8.95 3.15 0.46
N ALA A 38 8.54 2.60 1.61
CA ALA A 38 8.44 3.37 2.85
C ALA A 38 9.80 3.88 3.33
N SER A 39 10.87 3.12 3.07
CA SER A 39 12.24 3.49 3.48
C SER A 39 12.89 4.51 2.55
N ILE A 40 12.49 4.55 1.27
CA ILE A 40 13.14 5.36 0.24
C ILE A 40 12.35 6.65 -0.02
N HIS A 41 11.02 6.53 -0.09
CA HIS A 41 10.12 7.64 -0.43
C HIS A 41 9.17 8.03 0.71
N GLY A 42 9.20 7.31 1.84
CA GLY A 42 8.32 7.60 2.98
C GLY A 42 6.86 7.27 2.71
N VAL A 43 6.56 6.38 1.75
CA VAL A 43 5.19 6.00 1.38
C VAL A 43 4.97 4.49 1.34
N VAL A 44 3.74 4.10 1.60
CA VAL A 44 3.22 2.76 1.36
C VAL A 44 2.16 2.87 0.27
N LEU A 45 2.32 2.07 -0.78
CA LEU A 45 1.35 2.02 -1.87
C LEU A 45 0.30 0.94 -1.60
N VAL A 46 -0.97 1.26 -1.83
CA VAL A 46 -2.09 0.34 -1.70
C VAL A 46 -2.90 0.39 -3.00
N ARG A 47 -3.22 -0.78 -3.55
CA ARG A 47 -4.08 -0.88 -4.74
C ARG A 47 -5.09 -2.01 -4.61
N ASP A 48 -6.11 -1.96 -5.46
CA ASP A 48 -7.06 -3.04 -5.63
C ASP A 48 -6.41 -4.17 -6.45
N SER A 49 -6.51 -5.42 -5.98
CA SER A 49 -5.93 -6.58 -6.67
C SER A 49 -6.63 -6.92 -7.98
N LYS A 50 -7.88 -6.49 -8.15
CA LYS A 50 -8.72 -6.77 -9.32
C LYS A 50 -8.61 -5.65 -10.35
N ASP A 51 -8.22 -4.45 -9.94
CA ASP A 51 -7.94 -3.32 -10.82
C ASP A 51 -6.47 -2.89 -10.73
N VAL A 52 -5.58 -3.73 -11.26
CA VAL A 52 -4.11 -3.52 -11.26
C VAL A 52 -3.69 -2.26 -12.01
N GLY A 53 -4.45 -1.87 -13.04
CA GLY A 53 -4.23 -0.64 -13.81
C GLY A 53 -4.94 0.59 -13.25
N GLY A 54 -5.72 0.41 -12.19
CA GLY A 54 -6.46 1.46 -11.53
C GLY A 54 -5.61 2.37 -10.65
N PRO A 55 -6.24 3.34 -9.99
CA PRO A 55 -5.56 4.28 -9.10
C PRO A 55 -4.84 3.57 -7.94
N VAL A 56 -3.62 4.01 -7.64
CA VAL A 56 -2.85 3.55 -6.49
C VAL A 56 -2.90 4.61 -5.39
N LEU A 57 -3.28 4.20 -4.18
CA LEU A 57 -3.29 5.07 -3.02
C LEU A 57 -1.88 5.13 -2.41
N ALA A 58 -1.30 6.33 -2.33
CA ALA A 58 -0.07 6.58 -1.60
C ALA A 58 -0.39 7.02 -0.17
N VAL A 59 0.02 6.21 0.81
CA VAL A 59 -0.15 6.48 2.25
C VAL A 59 1.19 6.86 2.85
N ASP A 60 1.22 7.90 3.69
CA ASP A 60 2.41 8.26 4.45
C ASP A 60 2.91 7.08 5.30
N GLY A 61 4.22 6.83 5.25
CA GLY A 61 4.84 5.69 5.94
C GLY A 61 4.70 5.73 7.46
N ASN A 62 4.71 6.92 8.08
CA ASN A 62 4.48 7.04 9.53
C ASN A 62 3.01 6.82 9.87
N SER A 63 2.10 7.39 9.08
CA SER A 63 0.66 7.15 9.23
C SER A 63 0.32 5.66 9.10
N TRP A 64 0.92 4.97 8.13
CA TRP A 64 0.79 3.53 7.95
C TRP A 64 1.29 2.75 9.17
N LYS A 65 2.48 3.08 9.71
CA LYS A 65 3.00 2.47 10.94
C LYS A 65 2.04 2.64 12.12
N HIS A 66 1.52 3.86 12.32
CA HIS A 66 0.56 4.14 13.39
C HIS A 66 -0.76 3.40 13.20
N PHE A 67 -1.22 3.25 11.96
CA PHE A 67 -2.41 2.47 11.63
C PHE A 67 -2.23 1.00 12.00
N VAL A 68 -1.14 0.37 11.53
CA VAL A 68 -0.85 -1.05 11.80
C VAL A 68 -0.63 -1.31 13.30
N ALA A 69 0.04 -0.40 14.01
CA ALA A 69 0.29 -0.53 15.45
C ALA A 69 -0.98 -0.54 16.31
N ARG A 70 -2.11 -0.05 15.78
CA ARG A 70 -3.40 -0.02 16.48
C ARG A 70 -4.26 -1.26 16.21
N ILE A 71 -3.80 -2.18 15.36
CA ILE A 71 -4.51 -3.43 15.11
C ILE A 71 -4.30 -4.35 16.33
N PRO A 72 -5.37 -4.82 16.99
CA PRO A 72 -5.26 -5.75 18.10
C PRO A 72 -4.52 -7.00 17.64
N THR A 73 -3.45 -7.37 18.35
CA THR A 73 -2.74 -8.61 18.05
C THR A 73 -3.62 -9.78 18.50
N PHE A 74 -4.36 -10.39 17.58
CA PHE A 74 -5.00 -11.66 17.84
C PHE A 74 -3.91 -12.72 18.00
N ARG A 75 -3.58 -13.07 19.24
CA ARG A 75 -2.88 -14.31 19.56
C ARG A 75 -3.90 -15.44 19.38
N LYS A 76 -3.55 -16.41 18.53
CA LYS A 76 -4.23 -17.70 18.53
C LYS A 76 -3.94 -18.44 19.82
#